data_AF-A0A969SCZ8-F1
#
_entry.id   AF-A0A969SCZ8-F1
#
_cell.length_a   1.000
_cell.length_b   1.000
_cell.length_c   1.000
_cell.angle_alpha   90.00
_cell.angle_beta   90.00
_cell.angle_gamma   90.00
#
_symmetry.space_group_name_H-M   'P 1'
#
loop_
_entity.id
_entity.type
_entity.pdbx_description
1 polymer ?
#
loop_
_entity_poly.entity_id
_entity_poly.type
_entity_poly.pdbx_seq_one_letter_code
_entity_poly.pdbx_strand_id
1 'polypeptide(L)'
;MRLNLKIGQKLGISAAIGMALVLTLVVVSRVALERIDHATDSLERAGALVGKLTDSKLDLRDMRSLFYQANVATSVEAIDAVVAEFDRIAPALSERVGQIAATASIAANRERMARAKIQADAYLSGWREGVTAQQNVLQSQKTLIEVIDAWKHEIGKLEVSGRLGSDAASLIERIDGRIAEARSAIWRHFATEDDQLREQVRGGVEAAVRELRELQAKEQSQQVAASVPVLIKIAEQHRTVFMLRAAPVSSATRSSRRLRRCALRLPGWSTTRSNRRARSPRRSTRMSIRRSPAPNRTA
;
A
#
# COMPACT_ATOMS: atom_id res chain seq x y z
N MET A 1 -84.84 27.73 7.97
CA MET A 1 -85.53 26.51 8.43
C MET A 1 -84.98 26.10 9.80
N ARG A 2 -85.80 26.08 10.86
CA ARG A 2 -85.42 25.61 12.20
C ARG A 2 -85.79 24.14 12.33
N LEU A 3 -84.78 23.26 12.41
CA LEU A 3 -84.99 21.83 12.65
C LEU A 3 -85.28 21.59 14.14
N ASN A 4 -86.55 21.34 14.48
CA ASN A 4 -86.98 20.96 15.83
C ASN A 4 -86.67 19.48 16.09
N LEU A 5 -85.41 19.18 16.39
CA LEU A 5 -84.98 17.84 16.81
C LEU A 5 -85.36 17.58 18.27
N LYS A 6 -85.93 16.40 18.55
CA LYS A 6 -86.30 15.96 19.91
C LYS A 6 -85.06 15.93 20.81
N ILE A 7 -85.23 16.23 22.10
CA ILE A 7 -84.14 16.32 23.10
C ILE A 7 -83.21 15.09 23.10
N GLY A 8 -83.71 13.88 22.81
CA GLY A 8 -82.89 12.68 22.67
C GLY A 8 -81.94 12.66 21.45
N GLN A 9 -82.31 13.30 20.33
CA GLN A 9 -81.44 13.42 19.15
C GLN A 9 -80.33 14.45 19.35
N LYS A 10 -80.58 15.51 20.13
CA LYS A 10 -79.54 16.52 20.46
C LYS A 10 -78.43 15.92 21.33
N LEU A 11 -78.80 15.09 22.31
CA LEU A 11 -77.86 14.32 23.13
C LEU A 11 -77.08 13.28 22.31
N GLY A 12 -77.76 12.57 21.40
CA GLY A 12 -77.10 11.61 20.50
C GLY A 12 -76.09 12.25 19.54
N ILE A 13 -76.41 13.41 18.98
CA ILE A 13 -75.49 14.15 18.10
C ILE A 13 -74.28 14.67 18.87
N SER A 14 -74.44 15.19 20.10
CA SER A 14 -73.30 15.62 20.91
C SER A 14 -72.40 14.45 21.33
N ALA A 15 -72.96 13.28 21.63
CA ALA A 15 -72.18 12.09 21.97
C ALA A 15 -71.44 11.54 20.74
N ALA A 16 -72.06 11.53 19.57
CA ALA A 16 -71.43 11.11 18.31
C ALA A 16 -70.28 12.06 17.90
N ILE A 17 -70.46 13.37 18.05
CA ILE A 17 -69.40 14.36 17.82
C ILE A 17 -68.24 14.16 18.81
N GLY A 18 -68.55 13.90 20.10
CA GLY A 18 -67.54 13.59 21.11
C GLY A 18 -66.73 12.33 20.78
N MET A 19 -67.38 11.24 20.37
CA MET A 19 -66.70 10.01 19.95
C MET A 19 -65.87 10.20 18.68
N ALA A 20 -66.36 10.97 17.70
CA ALA A 20 -65.61 11.27 16.48
C ALA A 20 -64.33 12.10 16.77
N LEU A 21 -64.40 13.03 17.73
CA LEU A 21 -63.24 13.81 18.18
C LEU A 21 -62.21 12.94 18.91
N VAL A 22 -62.65 12.00 19.76
CA VAL A 22 -61.74 11.06 20.42
C VAL A 22 -61.09 10.11 19.40
N LEU A 23 -61.84 9.60 18.42
CA LEU A 23 -61.30 8.73 17.36
C LEU A 23 -60.28 9.46 16.48
N THR A 24 -60.53 10.71 16.10
CA THR A 24 -59.57 11.51 15.33
C THR A 24 -58.31 11.82 16.14
N LEU A 25 -58.43 12.09 17.45
CA LEU A 25 -57.27 12.25 18.34
C LEU A 25 -56.44 10.95 18.45
N VAL A 26 -57.09 9.79 18.56
CA VAL A 26 -56.42 8.48 18.60
C VAL A 26 -55.71 8.18 17.28
N VAL A 27 -56.34 8.49 16.13
CA VAL A 27 -55.72 8.32 14.80
C VAL A 27 -54.51 9.25 14.63
N VAL A 28 -54.62 10.52 15.00
CA VAL A 28 -53.49 11.47 14.96
C VAL A 28 -52.37 11.02 15.89
N SER A 29 -52.69 10.50 17.08
CA SER A 29 -51.70 9.96 18.02
C SER A 29 -51.00 8.73 17.45
N ARG A 30 -51.72 7.81 16.79
CA ARG A 30 -51.11 6.65 16.10
C ARG A 30 -50.24 7.05 14.92
N VAL A 31 -50.68 7.99 14.08
CA VAL A 31 -49.88 8.51 12.96
C VAL A 31 -48.64 9.26 13.45
N ALA A 32 -48.73 9.97 14.58
CA ALA A 32 -47.58 10.60 15.20
C ALA A 32 -46.59 9.57 15.75
N LEU A 33 -47.09 8.50 16.40
CA LEU A 33 -46.26 7.38 16.87
C LEU A 33 -45.57 6.65 15.71
N GLU A 34 -46.29 6.31 14.62
CA GLU A 34 -45.70 5.71 13.42
C GLU A 34 -44.61 6.59 12.80
N ARG A 35 -44.81 7.93 12.80
CA ARG A 35 -43.78 8.88 12.34
C ARG A 35 -42.57 8.93 13.29
N ILE A 36 -42.79 8.83 14.59
CA ILE A 36 -41.72 8.77 15.60
C ILE A 36 -40.95 7.45 15.47
N ASP A 37 -41.64 6.33 15.28
CA ASP A 37 -41.03 5.01 15.07
C ASP A 37 -40.21 5.01 13.77
N HIS A 38 -40.76 5.51 12.66
CA HIS A 38 -40.02 5.67 11.42
C HIS A 38 -38.81 6.62 11.53
N ALA A 39 -38.94 7.71 12.29
CA ALA A 39 -37.83 8.62 12.55
C ALA A 39 -36.74 7.96 13.41
N THR A 40 -37.15 7.18 14.41
CA THR A 40 -36.25 6.43 15.30
C THR A 40 -35.52 5.33 14.52
N ASP A 41 -36.23 4.51 13.73
CA ASP A 41 -35.65 3.51 12.84
C ASP A 41 -34.69 4.13 11.81
N SER A 42 -35.04 5.31 11.29
CA SER A 42 -34.18 6.03 10.36
C SER A 42 -32.92 6.56 11.05
N LEU A 43 -33.04 7.04 12.28
CA LEU A 43 -31.92 7.53 13.08
C LEU A 43 -30.99 6.38 13.50
N GLU A 44 -31.54 5.25 13.93
CA GLU A 44 -30.79 4.05 14.28
C GLU A 44 -30.01 3.51 13.06
N ARG A 45 -30.67 3.41 11.90
CA ARG A 45 -30.01 3.04 10.64
C ARG A 45 -28.90 4.03 10.26
N ALA A 46 -29.13 5.32 10.41
CA ALA A 46 -28.13 6.34 10.15
C ALA A 46 -26.94 6.23 11.11
N GLY A 47 -27.20 6.01 12.41
CA GLY A 47 -26.18 5.79 13.44
C GLY A 47 -25.33 4.55 13.14
N ALA A 48 -25.97 3.44 12.79
CA ALA A 48 -25.29 2.21 12.40
C ALA A 48 -24.42 2.40 11.15
N LEU A 49 -24.88 3.16 10.15
CA LEU A 49 -24.08 3.50 8.96
C LEU A 49 -22.86 4.34 9.30
N VAL A 50 -23.00 5.35 10.15
CA VAL A 50 -21.89 6.19 10.60
C VAL A 50 -20.89 5.38 11.43
N GLY A 51 -21.36 4.47 12.27
CA GLY A 51 -20.52 3.50 13.00
C GLY A 51 -19.68 2.67 12.04
N LYS A 52 -20.32 1.97 11.08
CA LYS A 52 -19.61 1.17 10.06
C LYS A 52 -18.61 1.98 9.24
N LEU A 53 -18.95 3.23 8.89
CA LEU A 53 -18.04 4.13 8.17
C LEU A 53 -16.82 4.52 9.00
N THR A 54 -17.01 4.76 10.30
CA THR A 54 -15.94 5.08 11.24
C THR A 54 -15.01 3.89 11.40
N ASP A 55 -15.55 2.69 11.59
CA ASP A 55 -14.76 1.45 11.66
C ASP A 55 -13.98 1.20 10.37
N SER A 56 -14.63 1.32 9.20
CA SER A 56 -13.97 1.16 7.91
C SER A 56 -12.80 2.13 7.72
N LYS A 57 -12.92 3.34 8.27
CA LYS A 57 -11.83 4.34 8.26
C LYS A 57 -10.68 3.93 9.17
N LEU A 58 -10.98 3.39 10.35
CA LEU A 58 -9.97 2.89 11.28
C LEU A 58 -9.22 1.71 10.66
N ASP A 59 -9.93 0.74 10.08
CA ASP A 59 -9.33 -0.39 9.36
C ASP A 59 -8.38 0.07 8.25
N LEU A 60 -8.81 1.02 7.41
CA LEU A 60 -7.97 1.57 6.33
C LEU A 60 -6.69 2.23 6.87
N ARG A 61 -6.79 2.93 8.01
CA ARG A 61 -5.63 3.53 8.66
C ARG A 61 -4.69 2.44 9.17
N ASP A 62 -5.24 1.41 9.79
CA ASP A 62 -4.47 0.33 10.39
C ASP A 62 -3.81 -0.53 9.30
N MET A 63 -4.49 -0.85 8.19
CA MET A 63 -3.88 -1.47 7.00
C MET A 63 -2.75 -0.65 6.39
N ARG A 64 -2.89 0.68 6.38
CA ARG A 64 -1.80 1.56 5.92
C ARG A 64 -0.60 1.48 6.87
N SER A 65 -0.84 1.41 8.17
CA SER A 65 0.20 1.19 9.17
C SER A 65 0.91 -0.14 8.94
N LEU A 66 0.16 -1.22 8.76
CA LEU A 66 0.69 -2.55 8.42
C LEU A 66 1.51 -2.53 7.14
N PHE A 67 1.08 -1.80 6.10
CA PHE A 67 1.89 -1.65 4.88
C PHE A 67 3.26 -1.01 5.17
N TYR A 68 3.31 0.03 6.01
CA TYR A 68 4.57 0.64 6.39
C TYR A 68 5.43 -0.31 7.23
N GLN A 69 4.83 -1.07 8.16
CA GLN A 69 5.52 -2.08 8.95
C GLN A 69 6.15 -3.17 8.05
N ALA A 70 5.40 -3.67 7.07
CA ALA A 70 5.93 -4.63 6.09
C ALA A 70 7.11 -4.06 5.29
N ASN A 71 7.06 -2.78 4.89
CA ASN A 71 8.15 -2.15 4.12
C ASN A 71 9.43 -1.92 4.93
N VAL A 72 9.33 -1.77 6.25
CA VAL A 72 10.50 -1.59 7.14
C VAL A 72 10.93 -2.88 7.83
N ALA A 73 10.21 -3.98 7.61
CA ALA A 73 10.56 -5.29 8.15
C ALA A 73 11.90 -5.76 7.58
N THR A 74 12.73 -6.33 8.45
CA THR A 74 14.08 -6.83 8.14
C THR A 74 14.14 -8.35 8.04
N SER A 75 13.03 -9.05 8.25
CA SER A 75 12.95 -10.51 8.14
C SER A 75 11.63 -10.94 7.49
N VAL A 76 11.63 -12.15 6.91
CA VAL A 76 10.45 -12.73 6.25
C VAL A 76 9.35 -13.03 7.28
N GLU A 77 9.73 -13.49 8.46
CA GLU A 77 8.83 -13.84 9.55
C GLU A 77 8.08 -12.61 10.08
N ALA A 78 8.76 -11.45 10.14
CA ALA A 78 8.14 -10.19 10.50
C ALA A 78 7.12 -9.74 9.43
N ILE A 79 7.38 -10.00 8.15
CA ILE A 79 6.39 -9.76 7.08
C ILE A 79 5.20 -10.69 7.22
N ASP A 80 5.43 -11.99 7.45
CA ASP A 80 4.36 -12.98 7.59
C ASP A 80 3.42 -12.64 8.75
N ALA A 81 3.96 -12.14 9.88
CA ALA A 81 3.16 -11.65 11.00
C ALA A 81 2.27 -10.45 10.61
N VAL A 82 2.80 -9.52 9.81
CA VAL A 82 2.05 -8.36 9.29
C VAL A 82 0.97 -8.79 8.28
N VAL A 83 1.26 -9.78 7.44
CA VAL A 83 0.28 -10.37 6.50
C VAL A 83 -0.86 -11.04 7.26
N ALA A 84 -0.55 -11.82 8.30
CA ALA A 84 -1.57 -12.47 9.12
C ALA A 84 -2.52 -11.44 9.77
N GLU A 85 -1.98 -10.34 10.30
CA GLU A 85 -2.79 -9.27 10.86
C GLU A 85 -3.60 -8.52 9.78
N PHE A 86 -3.03 -8.31 8.60
CA PHE A 86 -3.76 -7.74 7.47
C PHE A 86 -4.94 -8.63 7.05
N ASP A 87 -4.73 -9.94 6.94
CA ASP A 87 -5.76 -10.90 6.55
C ASP A 87 -6.89 -11.03 7.58
N ARG A 88 -6.64 -10.65 8.84
CA ARG A 88 -7.68 -10.52 9.88
C ARG A 88 -8.60 -9.32 9.64
N ILE A 89 -8.06 -8.19 9.16
CA ILE A 89 -8.79 -6.92 9.01
C ILE A 89 -9.41 -6.79 7.60
N ALA A 90 -8.72 -7.28 6.56
CA ALA A 90 -9.09 -7.11 5.16
C ALA A 90 -10.51 -7.57 4.79
N PRO A 91 -10.99 -8.76 5.21
CA PRO A 91 -12.33 -9.21 4.89
C PRO A 91 -13.41 -8.30 5.49
N ALA A 92 -13.24 -7.89 6.75
CA ALA A 92 -14.21 -7.05 7.45
C ALA A 92 -14.36 -5.67 6.80
N LEU A 93 -13.27 -5.08 6.32
CA LEU A 93 -13.33 -3.83 5.57
C LEU A 93 -14.12 -3.99 4.26
N SER A 94 -13.76 -4.97 3.44
CA SER A 94 -14.41 -5.19 2.13
C SER A 94 -15.91 -5.47 2.28
N GLU A 95 -16.27 -6.25 3.30
CA GLU A 95 -17.65 -6.55 3.64
C GLU A 95 -18.40 -5.30 4.11
N ARG A 96 -17.85 -4.55 5.09
CA ARG A 96 -18.48 -3.33 5.62
C ARG A 96 -18.76 -2.31 4.52
N VAL A 97 -17.80 -2.06 3.62
CA VAL A 97 -18.01 -1.13 2.49
C VAL A 97 -19.11 -1.62 1.55
N GLY A 98 -19.21 -2.93 1.32
CA GLY A 98 -20.30 -3.55 0.55
C GLY A 98 -21.66 -3.40 1.23
N GLN A 99 -21.74 -3.66 2.53
CA GLN A 99 -22.96 -3.49 3.32
C GLN A 99 -23.44 -2.03 3.32
N ILE A 100 -22.52 -1.06 3.49
CA ILE A 100 -22.84 0.38 3.43
C ILE A 100 -23.40 0.74 2.04
N ALA A 101 -22.83 0.19 0.96
CA ALA A 101 -23.35 0.40 -0.39
C ALA A 101 -24.77 -0.12 -0.53
N ALA A 102 -25.04 -1.35 -0.07
CA ALA A 102 -26.36 -1.98 -0.18
C ALA A 102 -27.45 -1.25 0.63
N THR A 103 -27.08 -0.72 1.81
CA THR A 103 -28.03 -0.13 2.76
C THR A 103 -28.20 1.38 2.61
N ALA A 104 -27.40 2.04 1.78
CA ALA A 104 -27.54 3.47 1.49
C ALA A 104 -28.90 3.78 0.83
N SER A 105 -29.69 4.64 1.47
CA SER A 105 -31.01 5.07 1.01
C SER A 105 -30.95 6.00 -0.20
N ILE A 106 -29.89 6.83 -0.30
CA ILE A 106 -29.69 7.78 -1.39
C ILE A 106 -28.94 7.08 -2.53
N ALA A 107 -29.53 7.04 -3.73
CA ALA A 107 -28.93 6.41 -4.92
C ALA A 107 -27.51 6.92 -5.23
N ALA A 108 -27.28 8.23 -5.15
CA ALA A 108 -25.96 8.81 -5.34
C ALA A 108 -24.93 8.31 -4.29
N ASN A 109 -25.34 8.05 -3.06
CA ASN A 109 -24.46 7.49 -2.02
C ASN A 109 -24.19 6.01 -2.28
N ARG A 110 -25.21 5.24 -2.69
CA ARG A 110 -25.05 3.84 -3.11
C ARG A 110 -24.00 3.70 -4.21
N GLU A 111 -24.09 4.52 -5.27
CA GLU A 111 -23.11 4.52 -6.35
C GLU A 111 -21.70 4.92 -5.87
N ARG A 112 -21.59 5.94 -5.01
CA ARG A 112 -20.29 6.35 -4.44
C ARG A 112 -19.67 5.21 -3.63
N MET A 113 -20.46 4.49 -2.83
CA MET A 113 -19.99 3.37 -2.02
C MET A 113 -19.67 2.14 -2.87
N ALA A 114 -20.43 1.88 -3.93
CA ALA A 114 -20.08 0.83 -4.90
C ALA A 114 -18.72 1.09 -5.56
N ARG A 115 -18.44 2.34 -5.96
CA ARG A 115 -17.10 2.73 -6.44
C ARG A 115 -16.03 2.63 -5.36
N ALA A 116 -16.35 3.02 -4.12
CA ALA A 116 -15.43 2.88 -3.00
C ALA A 116 -15.08 1.40 -2.72
N LYS A 117 -16.04 0.48 -2.86
CA LYS A 117 -15.80 -0.96 -2.75
C LYS A 117 -14.78 -1.43 -3.79
N ILE A 118 -14.97 -1.08 -5.06
CA ILE A 118 -14.01 -1.43 -6.13
C ILE A 118 -12.61 -0.91 -5.80
N GLN A 119 -12.51 0.33 -5.29
CA GLN A 119 -11.23 0.93 -4.89
C GLN A 119 -10.61 0.24 -3.66
N ALA A 120 -11.43 -0.15 -2.68
CA ALA A 120 -10.99 -0.89 -1.50
C ALA A 120 -10.46 -2.26 -1.91
N ASP A 121 -11.20 -3.01 -2.73
CA ASP A 121 -10.79 -4.34 -3.21
C ASP A 121 -9.49 -4.25 -4.04
N ALA A 122 -9.37 -3.23 -4.91
CA ALA A 122 -8.13 -2.94 -5.63
C ALA A 122 -6.96 -2.56 -4.70
N TYR A 123 -7.22 -1.81 -3.63
CA TYR A 123 -6.23 -1.49 -2.61
C TYR A 123 -5.75 -2.75 -1.88
N LEU A 124 -6.67 -3.64 -1.48
CA LEU A 124 -6.34 -4.89 -0.80
C LEU A 124 -5.46 -5.80 -1.69
N SER A 125 -5.81 -5.92 -2.98
CA SER A 125 -5.00 -6.66 -3.94
C SER A 125 -3.60 -6.06 -4.08
N GLY A 126 -3.51 -4.75 -4.29
CA GLY A 126 -2.23 -4.09 -4.48
C GLY A 126 -1.39 -4.02 -3.19
N TRP A 127 -2.00 -4.07 -2.01
CA TRP A 127 -1.30 -4.26 -0.74
C TRP A 127 -0.58 -5.61 -0.72
N ARG A 128 -1.29 -6.71 -1.05
CA ARG A 128 -0.70 -8.06 -1.10
C ARG A 128 0.43 -8.15 -2.11
N GLU A 129 0.22 -7.64 -3.32
CA GLU A 129 1.28 -7.57 -4.34
C GLU A 129 2.53 -6.84 -3.83
N GLY A 130 2.34 -5.71 -3.15
CA GLY A 130 3.45 -4.93 -2.59
C GLY A 130 4.20 -5.67 -1.50
N VAL A 131 3.48 -6.35 -0.60
CA VAL A 131 4.10 -7.11 0.50
C VAL A 131 4.80 -8.38 0.00
N THR A 132 4.21 -9.12 -0.94
CA THR A 132 4.88 -10.23 -1.60
C THR A 132 6.16 -9.79 -2.31
N ALA A 133 6.15 -8.62 -2.96
CA ALA A 133 7.36 -8.07 -3.58
C ALA A 133 8.47 -7.78 -2.54
N GLN A 134 8.11 -7.28 -1.36
CA GLN A 134 9.05 -7.05 -0.27
C GLN A 134 9.57 -8.37 0.33
N GLN A 135 8.71 -9.37 0.52
CA GLN A 135 9.10 -10.71 0.96
C GLN A 135 10.13 -11.32 0.00
N ASN A 136 9.91 -11.21 -1.30
CA ASN A 136 10.84 -11.67 -2.32
C ASN A 136 12.19 -10.93 -2.26
N VAL A 137 12.22 -9.64 -1.88
CA VAL A 137 13.48 -8.90 -1.65
C VAL A 137 14.25 -9.53 -0.49
N LEU A 138 13.61 -9.71 0.67
CA LEU A 138 14.28 -10.27 1.84
C LEU A 138 14.75 -11.70 1.60
N GLN A 139 13.94 -12.51 0.92
CA GLN A 139 14.33 -13.87 0.55
C GLN A 139 15.54 -13.87 -0.38
N SER A 140 15.57 -12.99 -1.38
CA SER A 140 16.72 -12.86 -2.29
C SER A 140 17.98 -12.38 -1.57
N GLN A 141 17.85 -11.46 -0.61
CA GLN A 141 18.96 -11.01 0.24
C GLN A 141 19.51 -12.16 1.10
N LYS A 142 18.62 -12.94 1.73
CA LYS A 142 19.01 -14.12 2.51
C LYS A 142 19.79 -15.11 1.65
N THR A 143 19.25 -15.48 0.48
CA THR A 143 19.94 -16.39 -0.44
C THR A 143 21.27 -15.80 -0.94
N LEU A 144 21.34 -14.50 -1.20
CA LEU A 144 22.61 -13.86 -1.59
C LEU A 144 23.66 -13.96 -0.47
N ILE A 145 23.27 -13.76 0.79
CA ILE A 145 24.17 -13.92 1.94
C ILE A 145 24.67 -15.37 2.04
N GLU A 146 23.78 -16.35 1.91
CA GLU A 146 24.16 -17.78 1.92
C GLU A 146 25.16 -18.13 0.81
N VAL A 147 24.96 -17.59 -0.40
CA VAL A 147 25.87 -17.78 -1.54
C VAL A 147 27.22 -17.08 -1.29
N ILE A 148 27.22 -15.90 -0.64
CA ILE A 148 28.44 -15.20 -0.25
C ILE A 148 29.24 -15.99 0.79
N ASP A 149 28.57 -16.55 1.79
CA ASP A 149 29.23 -17.33 2.84
C ASP A 149 29.79 -18.63 2.28
N ALA A 150 29.05 -19.30 1.38
CA ALA A 150 29.53 -20.47 0.65
C ALA A 150 30.77 -20.15 -0.21
N TRP A 151 30.78 -19.00 -0.90
CA TRP A 151 31.93 -18.52 -1.67
C TRP A 151 33.16 -18.33 -0.78
N LYS A 152 33.02 -17.58 0.32
CA LYS A 152 34.12 -17.32 1.26
C LYS A 152 34.68 -18.62 1.86
N HIS A 153 33.78 -19.55 2.19
CA HIS A 153 34.19 -20.84 2.72
C HIS A 153 35.03 -21.64 1.72
N GLU A 154 34.62 -21.69 0.44
CA GLU A 154 35.36 -22.41 -0.60
C GLU A 154 36.68 -21.72 -1.00
N ILE A 155 36.70 -20.38 -1.08
CA ILE A 155 37.96 -19.64 -1.31
C ILE A 155 38.94 -19.86 -0.15
N GLY A 156 38.47 -19.82 1.10
CA GLY A 156 39.32 -20.07 2.26
C GLY A 156 39.97 -21.46 2.25
N LYS A 157 39.32 -22.47 1.67
CA LYS A 157 39.96 -23.79 1.45
C LYS A 157 41.16 -23.66 0.52
N LEU A 158 41.05 -22.90 -0.57
CA LEU A 158 42.15 -22.69 -1.50
C LEU A 158 43.28 -21.88 -0.87
N GLU A 159 42.99 -20.88 -0.04
CA GLU A 159 44.01 -20.05 0.61
C GLU A 159 44.83 -20.80 1.68
N VAL A 160 44.17 -21.66 2.45
CA VAL A 160 44.82 -22.45 3.52
C VAL A 160 45.65 -23.62 2.96
N SER A 161 45.47 -23.95 1.68
CA SER A 161 46.34 -24.85 0.93
C SER A 161 47.71 -24.18 0.71
N GLY A 162 48.56 -24.17 1.73
CA GLY A 162 49.94 -23.64 1.70
C GLY A 162 50.89 -24.32 0.71
N ARG A 163 50.35 -25.09 -0.25
CA ARG A 163 51.03 -25.74 -1.36
C ARG A 163 50.84 -25.02 -2.70
N LEU A 164 50.02 -23.96 -2.75
CA LEU A 164 49.83 -23.18 -3.97
C LEU A 164 51.03 -22.24 -4.20
N GLY A 165 51.49 -22.15 -5.44
CA GLY A 165 52.53 -21.19 -5.83
C GLY A 165 52.05 -19.73 -5.73
N SER A 166 52.98 -18.78 -5.73
CA SER A 166 52.68 -17.33 -5.68
C SER A 166 51.73 -16.88 -6.80
N ASP A 167 51.89 -17.46 -7.99
CA ASP A 167 51.06 -17.14 -9.15
C ASP A 167 49.62 -17.59 -8.94
N ALA A 168 49.40 -18.77 -8.36
CA ALA A 168 48.08 -19.29 -8.03
C ALA A 168 47.41 -18.45 -6.93
N ALA A 169 48.16 -18.05 -5.90
CA ALA A 169 47.66 -17.15 -4.87
C ALA A 169 47.21 -15.80 -5.45
N SER A 170 48.01 -15.20 -6.35
CA SER A 170 47.64 -13.94 -7.02
C SER A 170 46.40 -14.09 -7.92
N LEU A 171 46.20 -15.26 -8.51
CA LEU A 171 45.02 -15.55 -9.32
C LEU A 171 43.77 -15.71 -8.44
N ILE A 172 43.87 -16.36 -7.29
CA ILE A 172 42.79 -16.47 -6.30
C ILE A 172 42.35 -15.09 -5.81
N GLU A 173 43.30 -14.21 -5.47
CA GLU A 173 43.00 -12.85 -5.02
C GLU A 173 42.26 -12.04 -6.10
N ARG A 174 42.67 -12.16 -7.37
CA ARG A 174 41.98 -11.52 -8.50
C ARG A 174 40.56 -12.06 -8.67
N ILE A 175 40.38 -13.37 -8.59
CA ILE A 175 39.07 -14.04 -8.68
C ILE A 175 38.14 -13.52 -7.58
N ASP A 176 38.60 -13.45 -6.33
CA ASP A 176 37.79 -12.91 -5.23
C ASP A 176 37.49 -11.43 -5.43
N GLY A 177 38.46 -10.65 -5.92
CA GLY A 177 38.27 -9.26 -6.32
C GLY A 177 37.15 -9.07 -7.34
N ARG A 178 37.08 -9.91 -8.39
CA ARG A 178 36.01 -9.87 -9.40
C ARG A 178 34.62 -10.15 -8.80
N ILE A 179 34.54 -11.13 -7.90
CA ILE A 179 33.28 -11.42 -7.21
C ILE A 179 32.93 -10.32 -6.20
N ALA A 180 33.90 -9.71 -5.53
CA ALA A 180 33.69 -8.54 -4.67
C ALA A 180 33.14 -7.33 -5.45
N GLU A 181 33.69 -7.05 -6.64
CA GLU A 181 33.17 -6.02 -7.55
C GLU A 181 31.72 -6.32 -7.97
N ALA A 182 31.43 -7.56 -8.37
CA ALA A 182 30.07 -7.99 -8.72
C ALA A 182 29.11 -7.85 -7.53
N ARG A 183 29.51 -8.25 -6.32
CA ARG A 183 28.70 -8.08 -5.09
C ARG A 183 28.41 -6.61 -4.81
N SER A 184 29.42 -5.73 -4.93
CA SER A 184 29.21 -4.30 -4.75
C SER A 184 28.24 -3.72 -5.78
N ALA A 185 28.30 -4.16 -7.04
CA ALA A 185 27.38 -3.75 -8.08
C ALA A 185 25.94 -4.23 -7.80
N ILE A 186 25.76 -5.45 -7.27
CA ILE A 186 24.44 -5.95 -6.82
C ILE A 186 23.83 -5.03 -5.75
N TRP A 187 24.59 -4.72 -4.70
CA TRP A 187 24.12 -3.85 -3.62
C TRP A 187 23.78 -2.45 -4.11
N ARG A 188 24.62 -1.88 -5.00
CA ARG A 188 24.34 -0.59 -5.64
C ARG A 188 23.09 -0.64 -6.49
N HIS A 189 22.87 -1.70 -7.26
CA HIS A 189 21.66 -1.85 -8.08
C HIS A 189 20.40 -1.86 -7.24
N PHE A 190 20.41 -2.53 -6.07
CA PHE A 190 19.27 -2.49 -5.16
C PHE A 190 19.03 -1.10 -4.55
N ALA A 191 20.04 -0.25 -4.46
CA ALA A 191 19.90 1.12 -3.97
C ALA A 191 19.50 2.12 -5.07
N THR A 192 19.99 1.94 -6.31
CA THR A 192 19.86 2.94 -7.39
C THR A 192 18.97 2.53 -8.54
N GLU A 193 18.61 1.25 -8.66
CA GLU A 193 17.92 0.65 -9.81
C GLU A 193 18.63 0.89 -11.15
N ASP A 194 19.95 1.13 -11.14
CA ASP A 194 20.74 1.39 -12.35
C ASP A 194 20.98 0.10 -13.14
N ASP A 195 20.46 0.04 -14.36
CA ASP A 195 20.55 -1.13 -15.23
C ASP A 195 21.97 -1.39 -15.76
N GLN A 196 22.87 -0.39 -15.78
CA GLN A 196 24.27 -0.59 -16.17
C GLN A 196 25.00 -1.53 -15.21
N LEU A 197 24.59 -1.55 -13.94
CA LEU A 197 25.17 -2.44 -12.93
C LEU A 197 24.89 -3.91 -13.22
N ARG A 198 23.85 -4.25 -14.01
CA ARG A 198 23.59 -5.65 -14.41
C ARG A 198 24.69 -6.19 -15.29
N GLU A 199 25.13 -5.38 -16.24
CA GLU A 199 26.21 -5.70 -17.16
C GLU A 199 27.53 -5.84 -16.40
N GLN A 200 27.76 -4.98 -15.40
CA GLN A 200 28.92 -5.09 -14.51
C GLN A 200 28.92 -6.40 -13.71
N VAL A 201 27.78 -6.80 -13.14
CA VAL A 201 27.64 -8.10 -12.43
C VAL A 201 27.93 -9.25 -13.37
N ARG A 202 27.35 -9.24 -14.58
CA ARG A 202 27.58 -10.29 -15.58
C ARG A 202 29.05 -10.38 -15.97
N GLY A 203 29.68 -9.26 -16.31
CA GLY A 203 31.09 -9.20 -16.70
C GLY A 203 32.04 -9.63 -15.58
N GLY A 204 31.77 -9.24 -14.33
CA GLY A 204 32.56 -9.66 -13.16
C GLY A 204 32.51 -11.16 -12.93
N VAL A 205 31.30 -11.76 -12.98
CA VAL A 205 31.13 -13.22 -12.83
C VAL A 205 31.76 -13.98 -13.98
N GLU A 206 31.60 -13.54 -15.23
CA GLU A 206 32.21 -14.19 -16.40
C GLU A 206 33.74 -14.13 -16.36
N ALA A 207 34.31 -13.00 -15.93
CA ALA A 207 35.75 -12.87 -15.72
C ALA A 207 36.25 -13.83 -14.62
N ALA A 208 35.56 -13.89 -13.47
CA ALA A 208 35.90 -14.80 -12.38
C ALA A 208 35.83 -16.28 -12.83
N VAL A 209 34.80 -16.68 -13.57
CA VAL A 209 34.67 -18.05 -14.09
C VAL A 209 35.80 -18.39 -15.07
N ARG A 210 36.19 -17.45 -15.93
CA ARG A 210 37.34 -17.65 -16.85
C ARG A 210 38.64 -17.82 -16.07
N GLU A 211 38.89 -16.97 -15.08
CA GLU A 211 40.09 -17.02 -14.23
C GLU A 211 40.12 -18.30 -13.36
N LEU A 212 38.98 -18.78 -12.88
CA LEU A 212 38.85 -20.07 -12.18
C LEU A 212 39.25 -21.25 -13.08
N ARG A 213 38.85 -21.24 -14.36
CA ARG A 213 39.27 -22.26 -15.33
C ARG A 213 40.76 -22.19 -15.63
N GLU A 214 41.33 -20.97 -15.68
CA GLU A 214 42.77 -20.78 -15.81
C GLU A 214 43.52 -21.34 -14.59
N LEU A 215 43.01 -21.11 -13.38
CA LEU A 215 43.58 -21.68 -12.15
C LEU A 215 43.61 -23.21 -12.21
N GLN A 216 42.50 -23.83 -12.62
CA GLN A 216 42.42 -25.29 -12.77
C GLN A 216 43.37 -25.84 -13.84
N ALA A 217 43.62 -25.09 -14.92
CA ALA A 217 44.55 -25.52 -15.96
C ALA A 217 46.02 -25.42 -15.52
N LYS A 218 46.36 -24.44 -14.68
CA LYS A 218 47.72 -24.20 -14.18
C LYS A 218 48.07 -25.08 -12.98
N GLU A 219 47.12 -25.31 -12.08
CA GLU A 219 47.35 -26.01 -10.82
C GLU A 219 46.63 -27.37 -10.79
N GLN A 220 47.40 -28.46 -10.84
CA GLN A 220 46.87 -29.84 -10.84
C GLN A 220 46.63 -30.40 -9.43
N SER A 221 46.60 -29.55 -8.40
CA SER A 221 46.36 -30.03 -7.05
C SER A 221 44.94 -30.62 -6.91
N GLN A 222 44.81 -31.71 -6.15
CA GLN A 222 43.52 -32.35 -5.89
C GLN A 222 42.51 -31.38 -5.26
N GLN A 223 43.01 -30.43 -4.46
CA GLN A 223 42.19 -29.42 -3.80
C GLN A 223 41.64 -28.39 -4.80
N VAL A 224 42.47 -27.90 -5.74
CA VAL A 224 42.00 -27.03 -6.84
C VAL A 224 40.98 -27.77 -7.71
N ALA A 225 41.26 -29.03 -8.06
CA ALA A 225 40.35 -29.85 -8.85
C ALA A 225 38.98 -30.05 -8.18
N ALA A 226 38.93 -30.11 -6.84
CA ALA A 226 37.70 -30.25 -6.07
C ALA A 226 36.94 -28.92 -5.89
N SER A 227 37.64 -27.83 -5.54
CA SER A 227 37.00 -26.55 -5.19
C SER A 227 36.62 -25.69 -6.39
N VAL A 228 37.37 -25.73 -7.50
CA VAL A 228 37.08 -24.86 -8.67
C VAL A 228 35.69 -25.10 -9.26
N PRO A 229 35.22 -26.35 -9.51
CA PRO A 229 33.88 -26.57 -10.02
C PRO A 229 32.78 -26.05 -9.08
N VAL A 230 33.00 -26.14 -7.76
CA VAL A 230 32.08 -25.62 -6.75
C VAL A 230 32.04 -24.10 -6.79
N LEU A 231 33.21 -23.44 -6.86
CA LEU A 231 33.31 -21.99 -6.98
C LEU A 231 32.65 -21.45 -8.25
N ILE A 232 32.83 -22.12 -9.40
CA ILE A 232 32.14 -21.76 -10.65
C ILE A 232 30.63 -21.79 -10.45
N LYS A 233 30.09 -22.87 -9.85
CA LYS A 233 28.66 -22.98 -9.54
C LYS A 233 28.18 -21.86 -8.62
N ILE A 234 28.93 -21.53 -7.57
CA ILE A 234 28.59 -20.45 -6.63
C ILE A 234 28.64 -19.07 -7.31
N ALA A 235 29.61 -18.83 -8.19
CA ALA A 235 29.69 -17.60 -8.98
C ALA A 235 28.47 -17.45 -9.91
N GLU A 236 28.05 -18.52 -10.57
CA GLU A 236 26.84 -18.52 -11.40
C GLU A 236 25.55 -18.35 -10.57
N GLN A 237 25.52 -18.88 -9.34
CA GLN A 237 24.42 -18.64 -8.40
C GLN A 237 24.31 -17.16 -8.02
N HIS A 238 25.42 -16.44 -7.77
CA HIS A 238 25.39 -14.98 -7.54
C HIS A 238 24.67 -14.25 -8.68
N ARG A 239 25.03 -14.56 -9.92
CA ARG A 239 24.40 -13.98 -11.11
C ARG A 239 22.92 -14.35 -11.18
N THR A 240 22.57 -15.60 -10.92
CA THR A 240 21.19 -16.10 -11.05
C THR A 240 20.26 -15.45 -10.02
N VAL A 241 20.66 -15.42 -8.75
CA VAL A 241 19.90 -14.77 -7.67
C VAL A 241 19.68 -13.29 -7.99
N PHE A 242 20.73 -12.61 -8.46
CA PHE A 242 20.62 -11.22 -8.89
C PHE A 242 19.65 -11.04 -10.06
N MET A 243 19.78 -11.82 -11.14
CA MET A 243 18.97 -11.66 -12.35
C MET A 243 17.49 -11.98 -12.12
N LEU A 244 17.19 -12.99 -11.29
CA LEU A 244 15.82 -13.30 -10.88
C LEU A 244 15.13 -12.09 -10.22
N ARG A 245 15.90 -11.28 -9.47
CA ARG A 245 15.36 -10.10 -8.79
C ARG A 245 15.44 -8.81 -9.60
N ALA A 246 16.48 -8.65 -10.41
CA ALA A 246 16.68 -7.51 -11.30
C ALA A 246 15.64 -7.51 -12.43
N ALA A 247 15.02 -8.65 -12.74
CA ALA A 247 13.84 -8.70 -13.59
C ALA A 247 12.81 -7.63 -13.14
N PRO A 248 12.24 -6.86 -14.07
CA PRO A 248 11.54 -5.64 -13.71
C PRO A 248 10.32 -5.97 -12.84
N VAL A 249 10.43 -5.67 -11.53
CA VAL A 249 9.31 -5.53 -10.58
C VAL A 249 8.46 -4.28 -10.92
N SER A 250 8.50 -3.86 -12.18
CA SER A 250 7.76 -2.77 -12.77
C SER A 250 6.25 -2.90 -12.56
N SER A 251 5.71 -4.10 -12.32
CA SER A 251 4.31 -4.27 -11.93
C SER A 251 4.05 -3.79 -10.50
N ALA A 252 4.82 -4.25 -9.50
CA ALA A 252 4.61 -3.91 -8.08
C ALA A 252 5.02 -2.46 -7.74
N THR A 253 6.08 -1.94 -8.36
CA THR A 253 6.49 -0.54 -8.17
C THR A 253 5.54 0.43 -8.89
N ARG A 254 4.95 0.02 -10.03
CA ARG A 254 3.87 0.82 -10.67
C ARG A 254 2.56 0.70 -9.91
N SER A 255 2.20 -0.46 -9.37
CA SER A 255 0.97 -0.62 -8.59
C SER A 255 1.06 0.16 -7.28
N SER A 256 2.18 0.12 -6.55
CA SER A 256 2.41 0.99 -5.37
C SER A 256 2.42 2.49 -5.70
N ARG A 257 3.05 2.92 -6.81
CA ARG A 257 2.97 4.32 -7.29
C ARG A 257 1.54 4.70 -7.70
N ARG A 258 0.77 3.79 -8.32
CA ARG A 258 -0.65 3.99 -8.62
C ARG A 258 -1.47 4.09 -7.34
N LEU A 259 -1.24 3.23 -6.35
CA LEU A 259 -1.92 3.28 -5.05
C LEU A 259 -1.64 4.58 -4.31
N ARG A 260 -0.38 5.06 -4.28
CA ARG A 260 -0.05 6.39 -3.74
C ARG A 260 -0.78 7.51 -4.48
N ARG A 261 -0.84 7.47 -5.82
CA ARG A 261 -1.58 8.46 -6.61
C ARG A 261 -3.09 8.39 -6.40
N CYS A 262 -3.67 7.19 -6.27
CA CYS A 262 -5.08 6.98 -6.00
C CYS A 262 -5.45 7.46 -4.59
N ALA A 263 -4.66 7.12 -3.59
CA ALA A 263 -4.85 7.59 -2.20
C ALA A 263 -4.80 9.13 -2.11
N LEU A 264 -3.94 9.79 -2.89
CA LEU A 264 -3.87 11.25 -2.97
C LEU A 264 -4.99 11.88 -3.81
N ARG A 265 -5.66 11.11 -4.67
CA ARG A 265 -6.73 11.59 -5.57
C ARG A 265 -8.14 11.28 -5.09
N LEU A 266 -8.33 10.60 -3.96
CA LEU A 266 -9.66 10.38 -3.38
C LEU A 266 -10.34 11.75 -3.12
N PRO A 267 -11.31 12.16 -3.95
CA PRO A 267 -11.91 13.48 -3.84
C PRO A 267 -12.89 13.43 -2.66
N GLY A 268 -12.63 14.23 -1.62
CA GLY A 268 -13.69 14.60 -0.68
C GLY A 268 -13.58 14.13 0.77
N TRP A 269 -12.41 13.69 1.26
CA TRP A 269 -12.23 13.46 2.72
C TRP A 269 -11.57 14.62 3.47
N SER A 270 -11.31 15.74 2.80
CA SER A 270 -11.03 17.02 3.45
C SER A 270 -12.34 17.75 3.75
N THR A 271 -13.05 17.36 4.80
CA THR A 271 -14.30 18.02 5.24
C THR A 271 -14.11 19.44 5.79
N THR A 272 -12.95 20.08 5.62
CA THR A 272 -12.62 21.32 6.35
C THR A 272 -12.04 22.46 5.50
N ARG A 273 -12.26 22.49 4.19
CA ARG A 273 -11.78 23.63 3.36
C ARG A 273 -12.81 24.38 2.50
N SER A 274 -14.07 23.94 2.42
CA SER A 274 -15.07 24.67 1.62
C SER A 274 -15.78 25.81 2.36
N ASN A 275 -15.68 25.93 3.70
CA ASN A 275 -16.46 26.93 4.46
C ASN A 275 -15.70 28.23 4.82
N ARG A 276 -14.57 28.53 4.16
CA ARG A 276 -13.79 29.76 4.43
C ARG A 276 -13.77 30.79 3.31
N ARG A 277 -14.64 30.68 2.29
CA ARG A 277 -14.79 31.67 1.21
C ARG A 277 -16.15 32.38 1.19
N ALA A 278 -16.79 32.53 2.34
CA ALA A 278 -17.95 33.39 2.51
C ALA A 278 -17.73 34.41 3.64
N ARG A 279 -16.62 35.17 3.60
CA ARG A 279 -16.47 36.40 4.39
C ARG A 279 -15.76 37.52 3.62
N SER A 280 -16.51 38.60 3.47
CA SER A 280 -16.15 39.98 3.12
C SER A 280 -15.80 40.31 1.66
N PRO A 281 -16.58 41.17 0.99
CA PRO A 281 -16.07 42.00 -0.09
C PRO A 281 -15.21 43.12 0.54
N ARG A 282 -13.89 42.94 0.57
CA ARG A 282 -12.98 44.06 0.83
C ARG A 282 -12.97 44.97 -0.39
N ARG A 283 -13.58 46.17 -0.25
CA ARG A 283 -13.33 47.33 -1.11
C ARG A 283 -11.83 47.56 -1.19
N SER A 284 -11.26 47.36 -2.38
CA SER A 284 -9.90 47.75 -2.71
C SER A 284 -9.92 49.22 -3.15
N THR A 285 -9.53 50.11 -2.25
CA THR A 285 -9.18 51.49 -2.59
C THR A 285 -7.83 51.45 -3.29
N ARG A 286 -7.87 51.76 -4.59
CA ARG A 286 -6.75 51.82 -5.52
C ARG A 286 -5.85 53.00 -5.14
N MET A 287 -4.71 52.76 -4.51
CA MET A 287 -3.69 53.79 -4.29
C MET A 287 -2.63 53.69 -5.39
N SER A 288 -2.65 54.68 -6.26
CA SER A 288 -1.73 54.92 -7.37
C SER A 288 -0.32 55.20 -6.83
N ILE A 289 0.63 54.29 -7.09
CA ILE A 289 2.06 54.57 -6.87
C ILE A 289 2.64 55.01 -8.22
N ARG A 290 2.94 56.32 -8.29
CA ARG A 290 3.73 56.98 -9.34
C ARG A 290 5.11 56.32 -9.42
N ARG A 291 5.47 55.83 -10.61
CA ARG A 291 6.84 55.45 -10.96
C ARG A 291 7.65 56.72 -11.26
N SER A 292 8.78 56.90 -10.58
CA SER A 292 9.83 57.83 -11.01
C SER A 292 10.82 57.10 -11.93
N PRO A 293 11.32 57.75 -13.00
CA PRO A 293 12.32 57.18 -13.90
C PRO A 293 13.73 57.27 -13.30
N ALA A 294 14.54 56.24 -13.55
CA ALA A 294 15.96 56.16 -13.17
C ALA A 294 16.82 57.06 -14.08
N PRO A 295 17.91 57.65 -13.57
CA PRO A 295 18.87 58.36 -14.41
C PRO A 295 19.89 57.41 -15.04
N ASN A 296 20.11 57.64 -16.34
CA ASN A 296 21.24 57.15 -17.13
C ASN A 296 22.58 57.33 -16.40
N ARG A 297 23.42 56.30 -16.42
CA ARG A 297 24.88 56.45 -16.40
C ARG A 297 25.52 55.52 -17.42
N THR A 298 25.94 56.14 -18.52
CA THR A 298 27.04 55.75 -19.38
C THR A 298 28.37 56.12 -18.72
N ALA A 299 29.30 55.17 -18.67
CA ALA A 299 30.74 55.28 -18.95
C ALA A 299 31.38 53.94 -18.61
#